data_AF-A0A2H1JYJ1-F1
#
_entry.id   AF-A0A2H1JYJ1-F1
#
_cell.length_a   1.000
_cell.length_b   1.000
_cell.length_c   1.000
_cell.angle_alpha   90.00
_cell.angle_beta   90.00
_cell.angle_gamma   90.00
#
_symmetry.space_group_name_H-M   'P 1'
#
loop_
_entity.id
_entity.type
_entity.pdbx_description
1 polymer ?
#
loop_
_entity_poly.entity_id
_entity_poly.type
_entity_poly.pdbx_seq_one_letter_code
_entity_poly.pdbx_strand_id
1 'polypeptide(L)' 'MTSPQLTTLLVTHHLEEIPESTSHAMLISHGRLTAAGDIAEVLTTDQVSAAFEHPIDVGFADGRFSARAIRQRSLAVR' A
#
# COMPACT_ATOMS: atom_id res chain seq x y z
N MET A 1 -4.33 -14.96 16.12
CA MET A 1 -4.96 -13.81 16.81
C MET A 1 -6.33 -14.26 17.32
N THR A 2 -6.53 -14.38 18.62
CA THR A 2 -7.70 -15.06 19.23
C THR A 2 -8.81 -14.13 19.74
N SER A 3 -8.70 -12.81 19.49
CA SER A 3 -9.68 -11.82 19.96
C SER A 3 -10.12 -10.92 18.79
N PRO A 4 -11.20 -11.28 18.06
CA PRO A 4 -11.61 -10.57 16.85
C PRO A 4 -12.15 -9.14 17.08
N GLN A 5 -12.40 -8.75 18.33
CA GLN A 5 -12.89 -7.40 18.67
C GLN A 5 -11.78 -6.40 19.04
N LEU A 6 -10.52 -6.84 19.19
CA LEU A 6 -9.44 -5.93 19.58
C LEU A 6 -9.01 -5.09 18.38
N THR A 7 -9.01 -3.76 18.54
CA THR A 7 -8.45 -2.86 17.53
C THR A 7 -6.93 -3.01 17.48
N THR A 8 -6.39 -3.21 16.29
CA THR A 8 -4.95 -3.38 16.05
C THR A 8 -4.42 -2.34 15.08
N LEU A 9 -3.19 -1.88 15.30
CA LEU A 9 -2.42 -1.10 14.34
C LEU A 9 -1.23 -1.93 13.88
N LEU A 10 -1.11 -2.12 12.57
CA LEU A 10 0.05 -2.70 11.92
C LEU A 10 0.80 -1.58 11.20
N VAL A 11 2.12 -1.50 11.42
CA VAL A 11 3.00 -0.63 10.66
C VAL A 11 3.91 -1.52 9.85
N THR A 12 3.81 -1.43 8.52
CA THR A 12 4.60 -2.23 7.60
C THR A 12 4.96 -1.43 6.34
N HIS A 13 6.01 -1.87 5.66
CA HIS A 13 6.38 -1.41 4.32
C HIS A 13 6.08 -2.47 3.24
N HIS A 14 5.59 -3.64 3.65
CA HIS A 14 5.25 -4.77 2.81
C HIS A 14 3.73 -4.94 2.80
N LEU A 15 3.07 -4.62 1.69
CA LEU A 15 1.60 -4.76 1.62
C LEU A 15 1.15 -6.21 1.80
N GLU A 16 2.02 -7.18 1.47
CA GLU A 16 1.80 -8.61 1.61
C GLU A 16 1.70 -9.12 3.06
N GLU A 17 2.01 -8.27 4.05
CA GLU A 17 1.87 -8.54 5.48
C GLU A 17 0.50 -8.10 6.04
N ILE A 18 -0.29 -7.35 5.26
CA ILE A 18 -1.57 -6.80 5.70
C ILE A 18 -2.59 -7.94 5.91
N PRO A 19 -3.16 -8.10 7.12
CA PRO A 19 -4.23 -9.06 7.36
C PRO A 19 -5.49 -8.70 6.58
N GLU A 20 -6.21 -9.71 6.07
CA GLU A 20 -7.52 -9.55 5.39
C GLU A 20 -8.56 -8.81 6.23
N SER A 21 -8.45 -8.87 7.57
CA SER A 21 -9.33 -8.17 8.49
C SER A 21 -9.08 -6.66 8.58
N THR A 22 -8.06 -6.14 7.90
CA THR A 22 -7.70 -4.72 7.93
C THR A 22 -8.72 -3.91 7.14
N SER A 23 -9.47 -3.03 7.81
CA SER A 23 -10.52 -2.22 7.19
C SER A 23 -10.03 -0.84 6.71
N HIS A 24 -9.07 -0.25 7.42
CA HIS A 24 -8.57 1.09 7.15
C HIS A 24 -7.06 1.07 6.92
N ALA A 25 -6.58 1.99 6.09
CA ALA A 25 -5.16 2.20 5.88
C ALA A 25 -4.80 3.69 5.93
N MET A 26 -3.51 3.94 6.06
CA MET A 26 -2.93 5.27 6.11
C MET A 26 -1.53 5.22 5.50
N LEU A 27 -1.21 6.18 4.64
CA LEU A 27 0.10 6.33 4.02
C LEU A 27 0.82 7.52 4.63
N ILE A 28 2.12 7.37 4.87
CA ILE A 28 3.00 8.40 5.40
C ILE A 28 4.16 8.61 4.43
N SER A 29 4.43 9.86 4.08
CA SER A 29 5.64 10.27 3.35
C SER A 29 6.18 11.58 3.94
N HIS A 30 7.50 11.70 4.05
CA HIS A 30 8.16 12.86 4.67
C HIS A 30 7.59 13.28 6.04
N GLY A 31 7.20 12.30 6.86
CA GLY A 31 6.61 12.53 8.18
C GLY A 31 5.20 13.13 8.16
N ARG A 32 4.49 13.07 7.03
CA ARG A 32 3.13 13.59 6.86
C ARG A 32 2.19 12.51 6.33
N LEU A 33 0.92 12.61 6.70
CA LEU A 33 -0.14 11.79 6.11
C LEU A 33 -0.39 12.24 4.66
N THR A 34 -0.32 11.30 3.73
CA THR A 34 -0.64 11.55 2.31
C THR A 34 -2.03 11.05 1.94
N ALA A 35 -2.50 9.96 2.58
CA ALA A 35 -3.85 9.42 2.44
C ALA A 35 -4.23 8.65 3.71
N ALA A 36 -5.52 8.64 4.07
CA ALA A 36 -6.08 7.87 5.18
C ALA A 36 -7.57 7.61 4.94
N GLY A 37 -8.06 6.42 5.27
CA GLY A 37 -9.46 6.04 5.03
C GLY A 37 -9.64 4.54 4.82
N ASP A 38 -10.68 4.17 4.10
CA ASP A 38 -10.94 2.78 3.69
C ASP A 38 -9.76 2.21 2.92
N ILE A 39 -9.38 0.97 3.24
CA ILE A 39 -8.15 0.37 2.73
C ILE A 39 -8.09 0.32 1.20
N ALA A 40 -9.23 0.06 0.54
CA ALA A 40 -9.31 -0.03 -0.92
C ALA A 40 -9.14 1.34 -1.63
N GLU A 41 -9.45 2.44 -0.94
CA GLU A 41 -9.28 3.80 -1.48
C GLU A 41 -7.85 4.31 -1.26
N VAL A 42 -7.21 3.86 -0.17
CA VAL A 42 -5.86 4.28 0.21
C VAL A 42 -4.78 3.46 -0.49
N LEU A 43 -4.92 2.13 -0.56
CA LEU A 43 -3.91 1.24 -1.15
C LEU A 43 -4.14 1.04 -2.65
N THR A 44 -4.01 2.14 -3.38
CA THR A 44 -4.08 2.18 -4.85
C THR A 44 -2.70 2.44 -5.46
N THR A 45 -2.51 2.05 -6.72
CA THR A 45 -1.29 2.33 -7.49
C THR A 45 -0.89 3.80 -7.42
N ASP A 46 -1.84 4.72 -7.59
CA ASP A 46 -1.58 6.15 -7.60
C ASP A 46 -1.12 6.67 -6.23
N GLN A 47 -1.85 6.32 -5.17
CA GLN A 47 -1.56 6.78 -3.81
C GLN A 47 -0.26 6.21 -3.27
N VAL A 48 -0.02 4.90 -3.49
CA VAL A 48 1.21 4.23 -3.07
C VAL A 48 2.40 4.76 -3.88
N SER A 49 2.26 4.92 -5.20
CA SER A 49 3.35 5.48 -6.01
C SER A 49 3.70 6.90 -5.60
N ALA A 50 2.70 7.72 -5.27
CA ALA A 50 2.91 9.08 -4.77
C ALA A 50 3.62 9.08 -3.41
N ALA A 51 3.22 8.22 -2.47
CA ALA A 51 3.84 8.14 -1.15
C ALA A 51 5.31 7.69 -1.20
N PHE A 52 5.63 6.76 -2.10
CA PHE A 52 6.99 6.21 -2.28
C PHE A 52 7.84 6.99 -3.30
N GLU A 53 7.26 7.99 -3.97
CA GLU A 53 7.90 8.74 -5.07
C GLU A 53 8.51 7.81 -6.14
N HIS A 54 7.85 6.68 -6.37
CA HIS A 54 8.34 5.61 -7.25
C HIS A 54 7.16 4.91 -7.92
N PRO A 55 7.24 4.58 -9.23
CA PRO A 55 6.19 3.80 -9.89
C PRO A 55 6.04 2.41 -9.27
N ILE A 56 4.89 2.15 -8.64
CA ILE A 56 4.57 0.89 -7.98
C ILE A 56 3.21 0.41 -8.49
N ASP A 57 3.18 -0.80 -9.03
CA ASP A 57 1.95 -1.52 -9.33
C ASP A 57 1.39 -2.13 -8.05
N VAL A 58 0.18 -1.75 -7.68
CA VAL A 58 -0.53 -2.31 -6.52
C VAL A 58 -1.65 -3.22 -7.01
N GLY A 59 -1.63 -4.46 -6.54
CA GLY A 59 -2.65 -5.46 -6.87
C GLY A 59 -3.33 -6.00 -5.61
N PHE A 60 -4.55 -6.49 -5.78
CA PHE A 60 -5.28 -7.24 -4.77
C PHE A 60 -5.92 -8.49 -5.40
N ALA A 61 -5.52 -9.66 -4.92
CA ALA A 61 -6.04 -10.94 -5.40
C ALA A 61 -6.06 -11.97 -4.26
N ASP A 62 -7.08 -12.81 -4.23
CA ASP A 62 -7.24 -13.88 -3.23
C ASP A 62 -7.03 -13.40 -1.78
N GLY A 63 -7.62 -12.24 -1.45
CA GLY A 63 -7.53 -11.65 -0.11
C GLY A 63 -6.19 -10.95 0.19
N ARG A 64 -5.25 -10.90 -0.76
CA ARG A 64 -3.89 -10.43 -0.50
C ARG A 64 -3.50 -9.24 -1.36
N PHE A 65 -2.93 -8.22 -0.71
CA PHE A 65 -2.28 -7.12 -1.40
C PHE A 65 -0.90 -7.53 -1.91
N SER A 66 -0.48 -6.90 -3.01
CA SER A 66 0.87 -6.98 -3.56
C SER A 66 1.32 -5.61 -4.02
N ALA A 67 2.62 -5.36 -3.93
CA ALA A 67 3.26 -4.16 -4.44
C ALA A 67 4.48 -4.55 -5.27
N ARG A 68 4.58 -4.04 -6.50
CA ARG A 68 5.70 -4.33 -7.38
C ARG A 68 6.21 -3.05 -8.04
N ALA A 69 7.50 -2.77 -7.88
CA ALA A 69 8.15 -1.69 -8.61
C ALA A 69 8.04 -1.90 -10.13
N ILE A 70 7.62 -0.87 -10.85
CA ILE A 70 7.55 -0.86 -12.31
C ILE A 70 8.86 -0.30 -12.83
N ARG A 71 9.65 -1.12 -13.53
CA ARG A 71 10.80 -0.61 -14.27
C ARG A 71 10.34 0.21 -15.47
N GLN A 72 10.47 1.53 -15.37
CA GLN A 72 10.43 2.37 -16.55
C GLN A 72 11.71 2.11 -17.35
N ARG A 73 11.60 1.36 -18.45
CA ARG A 73 12.69 1.28 -19.43
C ARG A 73 12.88 2.68 -20.00
N SER A 74 13.99 3.32 -19.65
CA SER A 74 14.45 4.50 -20.36
C SER A 74 14.68 4.11 -21.83
N LEU A 75 13.81 4.61 -22.71
CA LEU A 75 14.13 4.66 -24.13
C LEU A 75 15.29 5.64 -24.27
N ALA A 76 16.51 5.12 -24.21
CA ALA A 76 17.68 5.88 -24.65
C ALA A 76 17.46 6.20 -26.13
N VAL A 77 17.06 7.45 -26.39
CA VAL A 77 17.08 8.05 -27.72
C VAL A 77 18.52 7.94 -28.22
N ARG A 78 18.69 7.29 -29.37
CA ARG A 78 19.95 7.25 -30.11
C ARG A 78 20.34 8.65 -30.57
#